data_AF-A0A0A1WQY9-F1
#
_entry.id   AF-A0A0A1WQY9-F1
#
_cell.length_a   1.000
_cell.length_b   1.000
_cell.length_c   1.000
_cell.angle_alpha   90.00
_cell.angle_beta   90.00
_cell.angle_gamma   90.00
#
_symmetry.space_group_name_H-M   'P 1'
#
loop_
_entity.id
_entity.type
_entity.pdbx_description
1 polymer ?
#
loop_
_entity_poly.entity_id
_entity_poly.type
_entity_poly.pdbx_seq_one_letter_code
_entity_poly.pdbx_strand_id
1 'polypeptide(L)'
;MLRIMSNEVIARSDARRSCDQRRYNKNNSGNSFAIAVYAIVAILASDLVAGVRGEECGQEEFTKCAEPLDMLHLTSELSIGAAKKDELLKLCNELKKGVRCIQSYTRRCMPLQQRNQFNKLYHGTNQFIRDLCNEGEFQDEYLKHAHCSEIAKKEFEGCANRYKETMVFLKPNKNQENHENITLNENIKTICCSINELVDCSEDAARKICGHDAAKFTRELVDKYANSLTKIYCEDFTRHPEMCHDGLSDDGVSRYQSQLGRAVVFIISGVVAALGAQIRIR
;
A
#
# COMPACT_ATOMS: atom_id res chain seq x y z
N MET A 1 88.51 -43.99 -11.01
CA MET A 1 87.49 -44.85 -10.36
C MET A 1 87.25 -44.35 -8.95
N LEU A 2 86.01 -43.93 -8.68
CA LEU A 2 85.39 -43.77 -7.35
C LEU A 2 86.19 -42.96 -6.30
N ARG A 3 86.05 -41.63 -6.30
CA ARG A 3 85.95 -40.79 -5.06
C ARG A 3 85.93 -39.27 -5.23
N ILE A 4 86.09 -38.68 -6.43
CA ILE A 4 86.32 -37.22 -6.51
C ILE A 4 85.15 -36.39 -7.09
N MET A 5 84.24 -36.96 -7.89
CA MET A 5 83.22 -36.14 -8.59
C MET A 5 81.83 -36.04 -7.90
N SER A 6 81.65 -36.59 -6.69
CA SER A 6 80.38 -36.47 -5.95
C SER A 6 80.40 -35.43 -4.83
N ASN A 7 81.58 -34.92 -4.42
CA ASN A 7 81.69 -33.95 -3.32
C ASN A 7 81.57 -32.48 -3.76
N GLU A 8 81.64 -32.19 -5.06
CA GLU A 8 81.59 -30.80 -5.56
C GLU A 8 80.17 -30.30 -5.87
N VAL A 9 79.19 -31.21 -5.97
CA VAL A 9 77.78 -30.88 -6.24
C VAL A 9 76.98 -30.63 -4.96
N ILE A 10 77.37 -31.23 -3.83
CA ILE A 10 76.65 -31.10 -2.55
C ILE A 10 77.06 -29.82 -1.80
N ALA A 11 78.31 -29.35 -1.95
CA ALA A 11 78.78 -28.14 -1.25
C ALA A 11 78.21 -26.81 -1.80
N ARG A 12 77.65 -26.80 -3.03
CA ARG A 12 77.04 -25.60 -3.63
C ARG A 12 75.57 -25.37 -3.26
N SER A 13 74.87 -26.36 -2.70
CA SER A 13 73.46 -26.20 -2.31
C SER A 13 73.28 -25.65 -0.89
N ASP A 14 74.21 -25.92 0.03
CA ASP A 14 74.08 -25.50 1.43
C ASP A 14 74.49 -24.04 1.70
N ALA A 15 75.31 -23.43 0.84
CA ALA A 15 75.67 -22.00 0.97
C ALA A 15 74.54 -21.04 0.54
N ARG A 16 73.57 -21.47 -0.28
CA ARG A 16 72.43 -20.64 -0.69
C ARG A 16 71.30 -20.59 0.34
N ARG A 17 71.12 -21.63 1.18
CA ARG A 17 70.04 -21.65 2.20
C ARG A 17 70.31 -20.76 3.41
N SER A 18 71.58 -20.51 3.76
CA SER A 18 71.91 -19.72 4.96
C SER A 18 71.78 -18.20 4.78
N CYS A 19 71.87 -17.69 3.55
CA CYS A 19 71.72 -16.25 3.27
C CYS A 19 70.26 -15.77 3.12
N ASP A 20 69.30 -16.66 2.80
CA ASP A 20 67.88 -16.30 2.72
C ASP A 20 67.19 -16.26 4.10
N GLN A 21 67.59 -17.14 5.02
CA GLN A 21 66.99 -17.23 6.35
C GLN A 21 67.23 -15.96 7.20
N ARG A 22 68.36 -15.25 7.00
CA ARG A 22 68.64 -13.98 7.69
C ARG A 22 67.94 -12.78 7.09
N ARG A 23 67.46 -12.84 5.84
CA ARG A 23 66.74 -11.73 5.20
C ARG A 23 65.23 -11.79 5.45
N TYR A 24 64.68 -12.97 5.75
CA TYR A 24 63.28 -13.11 6.21
C TYR A 24 63.05 -12.63 7.65
N ASN A 25 64.06 -12.72 8.53
CA ASN A 25 63.92 -12.41 9.95
C ASN A 25 64.24 -10.95 10.35
N LYS A 26 64.31 -10.01 9.38
CA LYS A 26 64.53 -8.58 9.65
C LYS A 26 63.45 -7.65 9.09
N ASN A 27 62.35 -8.21 8.57
CA ASN A 27 61.19 -7.45 8.10
C ASN A 27 59.88 -7.74 8.87
N ASN A 28 59.96 -8.48 9.99
CA ASN A 28 58.77 -8.99 10.69
C ASN A 28 58.47 -8.33 12.06
N SER A 29 59.19 -7.27 12.45
CA SER A 29 58.90 -6.54 13.71
C SER A 29 57.95 -5.36 13.53
N GLY A 30 57.75 -4.85 12.31
CA GLY A 30 56.80 -3.76 12.03
C GLY A 30 55.36 -4.22 11.82
N ASN A 31 55.18 -5.40 11.20
CA ASN A 31 53.84 -5.94 10.90
C ASN A 31 53.15 -6.53 12.12
N SER A 32 53.89 -7.08 13.08
CA SER A 32 53.28 -7.68 14.28
C SER A 32 52.57 -6.65 15.15
N PHE A 33 53.14 -5.45 15.28
CA PHE A 33 52.53 -4.35 16.04
C PHE A 33 51.29 -3.80 15.33
N ALA A 34 51.35 -3.65 14.00
CA ALA A 34 50.20 -3.22 13.21
C ALA A 34 49.03 -4.22 13.30
N ILE A 35 49.31 -5.52 13.20
CA ILE A 35 48.29 -6.58 13.34
C ILE A 35 47.65 -6.56 14.72
N ALA A 36 48.45 -6.38 15.78
CA ALA A 36 47.93 -6.30 17.15
C ALA A 36 47.02 -5.07 17.34
N VAL A 37 47.41 -3.90 16.81
CA VAL A 37 46.59 -2.69 16.87
C VAL A 37 45.29 -2.86 16.07
N TYR A 38 45.36 -3.44 14.86
CA TYR A 38 44.16 -3.74 14.07
C TYR A 38 43.22 -4.72 14.78
N ALA A 39 43.76 -5.75 15.42
CA ALA A 39 42.96 -6.71 16.19
C ALA A 39 42.29 -6.06 17.40
N ILE A 40 43.01 -5.21 18.14
CA ILE A 40 42.46 -4.48 19.29
C ILE A 40 41.37 -3.50 18.83
N VAL A 41 41.59 -2.75 17.75
CA VAL A 41 40.59 -1.84 17.18
C VAL A 41 39.36 -2.62 16.69
N ALA A 42 39.53 -3.79 16.07
CA ALA A 42 38.43 -4.64 15.63
C ALA A 42 37.63 -5.22 16.81
N ILE A 43 38.29 -5.62 17.90
CA ILE A 43 37.63 -6.13 19.12
C ILE A 43 36.86 -4.99 19.81
N LEU A 44 37.48 -3.81 19.99
CA LEU A 44 36.82 -2.64 20.56
C LEU A 44 35.68 -2.10 19.69
N ALA A 45 35.78 -2.22 18.36
CA ALA A 45 34.69 -1.87 17.44
C ALA A 45 33.53 -2.88 17.48
N SER A 46 33.81 -4.14 17.82
CA SER A 46 32.78 -5.17 17.99
C SER A 46 31.95 -4.93 19.27
N ASP A 47 32.56 -4.40 20.32
CA ASP A 47 31.87 -4.06 21.57
C ASP A 47 31.03 -2.76 21.47
N LEU A 48 31.24 -1.94 20.44
CA LEU A 48 30.38 -0.78 20.14
C LEU A 48 29.07 -1.16 19.42
N VAL A 49 28.91 -2.45 19.05
CA VAL A 49 27.62 -3.02 18.62
C VAL A 49 26.95 -3.67 19.83
N ALA A 50 26.90 -2.95 20.95
CA ALA A 50 26.03 -3.27 22.07
C ALA A 50 24.57 -3.03 21.65
N GLY A 51 23.99 -4.04 21.00
CA GLY A 51 22.56 -4.32 20.94
C GLY A 51 21.60 -3.15 20.80
N VAL A 52 21.51 -2.55 19.61
CA VAL A 52 20.15 -2.33 19.09
C VAL A 52 19.66 -3.72 18.72
N ARG A 53 18.89 -4.36 19.61
CA ARG A 53 17.95 -5.38 19.14
C ARG A 53 17.03 -4.63 18.21
N GLY A 54 17.37 -4.58 16.93
CA GLY A 54 16.43 -4.15 15.90
C GLY A 54 15.33 -5.17 15.97
N GLU A 55 14.22 -4.84 16.62
CA GLU A 55 12.98 -5.54 16.31
C GLU A 55 12.82 -5.45 14.80
N GLU A 56 12.62 -6.59 14.15
CA GLU A 56 12.42 -6.64 12.70
C GLU A 56 11.07 -5.98 12.39
N CYS A 57 11.11 -4.66 12.24
CA CYS A 57 9.99 -3.82 11.83
C CYS A 57 9.69 -4.05 10.36
N GLY A 58 9.13 -5.23 10.07
CA GLY A 58 8.77 -5.66 8.74
C GLY A 58 7.36 -5.23 8.36
N GLN A 59 7.15 -5.00 7.06
CA GLN A 59 5.81 -4.78 6.52
C GLN A 59 4.87 -5.96 6.79
N GLU A 60 5.41 -7.18 6.90
CA GLU A 60 4.65 -8.38 7.26
C GLU A 60 4.02 -8.29 8.66
N GLU A 61 4.76 -7.78 9.65
CA GLU A 61 4.24 -7.61 11.01
C GLU A 61 3.08 -6.62 11.02
N PHE A 62 3.24 -5.50 10.30
CA PHE A 62 2.17 -4.52 10.16
C PHE A 62 0.92 -5.11 9.50
N THR A 63 1.09 -5.85 8.40
CA THR A 63 -0.03 -6.51 7.71
C THR A 63 -0.78 -7.46 8.65
N LYS A 64 -0.06 -8.25 9.46
CA LYS A 64 -0.69 -9.11 10.48
C LYS A 64 -1.47 -8.33 11.54
N CYS A 65 -0.99 -7.14 11.92
CA CYS A 65 -1.74 -6.27 12.83
C CYS A 65 -2.98 -5.66 12.18
N ALA A 66 -2.95 -5.42 10.87
CA ALA A 66 -4.03 -4.80 10.10
C ALA A 66 -5.12 -5.80 9.67
N GLU A 67 -4.81 -7.08 9.53
CA GLU A 67 -5.75 -8.14 9.10
C GLU A 67 -7.10 -8.13 9.84
N PRO A 68 -7.19 -7.96 11.19
CA PRO A 68 -8.49 -7.88 11.86
C PRO A 68 -9.32 -6.66 11.46
N LEU A 69 -8.66 -5.60 10.98
CA LEU A 69 -9.29 -4.37 10.49
C LEU A 69 -9.67 -4.48 9.01
N ASP A 70 -9.26 -5.53 8.29
CA ASP A 70 -9.72 -5.79 6.93
C ASP A 70 -11.22 -6.13 6.90
N MET A 71 -11.75 -6.66 8.01
CA MET A 71 -13.19 -6.80 8.24
C MET A 71 -13.89 -5.42 8.35
N LEU A 72 -13.11 -4.35 8.58
CA LEU A 72 -13.51 -2.95 8.44
C LEU A 72 -13.01 -2.29 7.14
N HIS A 73 -12.63 -3.06 6.13
CA HIS A 73 -12.57 -2.56 4.76
C HIS A 73 -13.86 -2.95 4.05
N LEU A 74 -14.50 -2.00 3.36
CA LEU A 74 -15.75 -2.20 2.58
C LEU A 74 -15.47 -3.16 1.44
N THR A 75 -15.27 -4.42 1.79
CA THR A 75 -15.02 -5.51 0.88
C THR A 75 -16.36 -6.18 0.58
N SER A 76 -16.33 -7.14 -0.33
CA SER A 76 -17.49 -7.88 -0.82
C SER A 76 -18.30 -8.63 0.26
N GLU A 77 -17.86 -8.56 1.52
CA GLU A 77 -18.58 -9.02 2.71
C GLU A 77 -18.99 -7.84 3.60
N LEU A 78 -19.44 -6.73 3.01
CA LEU A 78 -20.12 -5.67 3.77
C LEU A 78 -21.48 -6.18 4.26
N SER A 79 -21.44 -7.09 5.23
CA SER A 79 -22.47 -7.12 6.26
C SER A 79 -22.29 -5.81 7.01
N ILE A 80 -23.37 -5.04 7.18
CA ILE A 80 -23.37 -3.89 8.10
C ILE A 80 -23.31 -4.46 9.53
N GLY A 81 -22.12 -4.98 9.85
CA GLY A 81 -21.67 -5.82 10.96
C GLY A 81 -22.56 -6.99 11.39
N ALA A 82 -22.35 -7.41 12.64
CA ALA A 82 -22.99 -8.53 13.31
C ALA A 82 -24.48 -8.30 13.57
N ALA A 83 -25.32 -9.30 13.29
CA ALA A 83 -26.77 -9.23 13.51
C ALA A 83 -27.15 -9.27 15.00
N LYS A 84 -26.20 -9.67 15.88
CA LYS A 84 -26.45 -9.90 17.32
C LYS A 84 -25.34 -9.35 18.21
N LYS A 85 -25.70 -9.09 19.48
CA LYS A 85 -24.78 -8.57 20.50
C LYS A 85 -23.59 -9.50 20.78
N ASP A 86 -23.79 -10.81 20.81
CA ASP A 86 -22.71 -11.78 21.06
C ASP A 86 -21.73 -11.86 19.89
N GLU A 87 -22.23 -11.80 18.66
CA GLU A 87 -21.41 -11.69 17.44
C GLU A 87 -20.63 -10.37 17.41
N LEU A 88 -21.27 -9.25 17.78
CA LEU A 88 -20.62 -7.95 17.91
C LEU A 88 -19.49 -7.97 18.94
N LEU A 89 -19.68 -8.63 20.08
CA LEU A 89 -18.64 -8.77 21.10
C LEU A 89 -17.42 -9.54 20.59
N LYS A 90 -17.62 -10.61 19.81
CA LYS A 90 -16.54 -11.37 19.18
C LYS A 90 -15.77 -10.50 18.18
N LEU A 91 -16.49 -9.80 17.30
CA LEU A 91 -15.92 -8.83 16.36
C LEU A 91 -15.07 -7.80 17.09
N CYS A 92 -15.62 -7.20 18.14
CA CYS A 92 -14.97 -6.17 18.92
C CYS A 92 -13.69 -6.65 19.62
N ASN A 93 -13.61 -7.92 20.01
CA ASN A 93 -12.39 -8.48 20.57
C ASN A 93 -11.25 -8.53 19.53
N GLU A 94 -11.54 -8.96 18.29
CA GLU A 94 -10.57 -8.99 17.21
C GLU A 94 -10.15 -7.58 16.78
N LEU A 95 -11.10 -6.64 16.65
CA LEU A 95 -10.80 -5.25 16.33
C LEU A 95 -9.89 -4.60 17.40
N LYS A 96 -10.23 -4.78 18.69
CA LYS A 96 -9.41 -4.26 19.81
C LYS A 96 -8.03 -4.91 19.86
N LYS A 97 -7.88 -6.16 19.41
CA LYS A 97 -6.59 -6.85 19.30
C LYS A 97 -5.74 -6.24 18.17
N GLY A 98 -6.31 -6.05 16.98
CA GLY A 98 -5.65 -5.38 15.85
C GLY A 98 -5.18 -3.96 16.20
N VAL A 99 -6.06 -3.14 16.78
CA VAL A 99 -5.72 -1.77 17.23
C VAL A 99 -4.55 -1.76 18.21
N ARG A 100 -4.55 -2.66 19.21
CA ARG A 100 -3.43 -2.77 20.17
C ARG A 100 -2.13 -3.21 19.49
N CYS A 101 -2.20 -4.12 18.53
CA CYS A 101 -1.06 -4.57 17.72
C CYS A 101 -0.44 -3.40 16.95
N ILE A 102 -1.25 -2.64 16.21
CA ILE A 102 -0.81 -1.45 15.46
C ILE A 102 -0.21 -0.40 16.41
N GLN A 103 -0.84 -0.14 17.56
CA GLN A 103 -0.31 0.80 18.55
C GLN A 103 1.05 0.36 19.12
N SER A 104 1.25 -0.94 19.32
CA SER A 104 2.55 -1.49 19.74
C SER A 104 3.59 -1.34 18.63
N TYR A 105 3.26 -1.76 17.42
CA TYR A 105 4.11 -1.64 16.23
C TYR A 105 4.57 -0.19 16.02
N THR A 106 3.63 0.76 15.98
CA THR A 106 3.94 2.18 15.74
C THR A 106 4.79 2.82 16.85
N ARG A 107 4.78 2.28 18.08
CA ARG A 107 5.66 2.75 19.16
C ARG A 107 7.08 2.22 19.03
N ARG A 108 7.24 0.99 18.54
CA ARG A 108 8.54 0.31 18.41
C ARG A 108 9.23 0.67 17.09
N CYS A 109 8.46 0.76 16.02
CA CYS A 109 8.95 0.78 14.64
C CYS A 109 8.89 2.13 13.93
N MET A 110 8.28 3.16 14.54
CA MET A 110 8.18 4.48 13.92
C MET A 110 8.78 5.58 14.81
N PRO A 111 9.60 6.49 14.25
CA PRO A 111 10.00 7.73 14.93
C PRO A 111 8.77 8.57 15.30
N LEU A 112 8.92 9.42 16.32
CA LEU A 112 7.81 10.20 16.89
C LEU A 112 7.00 10.98 15.84
N GLN A 113 7.66 11.62 14.88
CA GLN A 113 7.00 12.38 13.82
C GLN A 113 6.16 11.48 12.90
N GLN A 114 6.73 10.35 12.46
CA GLN A 114 6.02 9.39 11.61
C GLN A 114 4.85 8.77 12.36
N ARG A 115 5.04 8.38 13.62
CA ARG A 115 3.98 7.88 14.50
C ARG A 115 2.84 8.88 14.65
N ASN A 116 3.14 10.18 14.80
CA ASN A 116 2.12 11.21 14.91
C ASN A 116 1.32 11.36 13.61
N GLN A 117 1.95 11.28 12.45
CA GLN A 117 1.23 11.29 11.16
C GLN A 117 0.36 10.03 10.99
N PHE A 118 0.92 8.86 11.30
CA PHE A 118 0.18 7.60 11.27
C PHE A 118 -1.05 7.64 12.20
N ASN A 119 -0.89 8.13 13.43
CA ASN A 119 -1.97 8.22 14.40
C ASN A 119 -3.08 9.18 13.96
N LYS A 120 -2.77 10.22 13.16
CA LYS A 120 -3.79 11.09 12.56
C LYS A 120 -4.61 10.33 11.53
N LEU A 121 -3.95 9.57 10.65
CA LEU A 121 -4.62 8.76 9.63
C LEU A 121 -5.54 7.70 10.26
N TYR A 122 -5.05 6.99 11.27
CA TYR A 122 -5.82 5.95 11.97
C TYR A 122 -6.79 6.47 13.03
N HIS A 123 -6.86 7.79 13.26
CA HIS A 123 -7.69 8.34 14.33
C HIS A 123 -9.16 8.00 14.14
N GLY A 124 -9.68 8.17 12.92
CA GLY A 124 -11.08 7.89 12.60
C GLY A 124 -11.43 6.42 12.79
N THR A 125 -10.57 5.51 12.32
CA THR A 125 -10.79 4.06 12.51
C THR A 125 -10.78 3.67 13.97
N ASN A 126 -9.83 4.20 14.74
CA ASN A 126 -9.78 3.98 16.19
C ASN A 126 -11.01 4.55 16.90
N GLN A 127 -11.54 5.69 16.45
CA GLN A 127 -12.76 6.27 17.00
C GLN A 127 -13.98 5.43 16.69
N PHE A 128 -14.15 5.03 15.43
CA PHE A 128 -15.23 4.13 15.01
C PHE A 128 -15.27 2.84 15.85
N ILE A 129 -14.12 2.18 16.03
CA ILE A 129 -14.03 0.97 16.85
C ILE A 129 -14.42 1.25 18.30
N ARG A 130 -14.05 2.40 18.87
CA ARG A 130 -14.46 2.76 20.22
C ARG A 130 -15.97 2.99 20.33
N ASP A 131 -16.54 3.71 19.38
CA ASP A 131 -17.97 4.04 19.36
C ASP A 131 -18.82 2.75 19.18
N LEU A 132 -18.38 1.83 18.33
CA LEU A 132 -19.06 0.56 18.06
C LEU A 132 -18.89 -0.47 19.20
N CYS A 133 -17.70 -0.55 19.80
CA CYS A 133 -17.33 -1.64 20.69
C CYS A 133 -17.35 -1.34 22.19
N ASN A 134 -17.72 -0.13 22.56
CA ASN A 134 -17.98 0.23 23.95
C ASN A 134 -19.46 0.56 24.09
N GLU A 135 -20.04 0.20 25.24
CA GLU A 135 -21.45 0.49 25.51
C GLU A 135 -21.68 2.01 25.46
N GLY A 136 -22.76 2.41 24.79
CA GLY A 136 -23.10 3.80 24.54
C GLY A 136 -24.08 3.95 23.38
N GLU A 137 -24.51 5.19 23.14
CA GLU A 137 -25.57 5.53 22.20
C GLU A 137 -25.35 4.96 20.79
N PHE A 138 -24.12 5.03 20.27
CA PHE A 138 -23.81 4.52 18.93
C PHE A 138 -23.92 3.00 18.85
N GLN A 139 -23.45 2.27 19.87
CA GLN A 139 -23.60 0.82 19.94
C GLN A 139 -25.07 0.41 20.11
N ASP A 140 -25.83 1.15 20.92
CA ASP A 140 -27.25 0.86 21.15
C ASP A 140 -28.06 1.04 19.85
N GLU A 141 -27.83 2.14 19.13
CA GLU A 141 -28.47 2.40 17.84
C GLU A 141 -28.01 1.37 16.78
N TYR A 142 -26.74 0.98 16.80
CA TYR A 142 -26.23 -0.12 15.96
C TYR A 142 -26.99 -1.43 16.19
N LEU A 143 -27.13 -1.84 17.45
CA LEU A 143 -27.81 -3.09 17.81
C LEU A 143 -29.31 -3.03 17.50
N LYS A 144 -29.94 -1.86 17.61
CA LYS A 144 -31.34 -1.63 17.24
C LYS A 144 -31.59 -1.87 15.75
N HIS A 145 -30.64 -1.48 14.89
CA HIS A 145 -30.75 -1.66 13.42
C HIS A 145 -30.05 -2.91 12.88
N ALA A 146 -29.45 -3.74 13.73
CA ALA A 146 -28.72 -4.94 13.33
C ALA A 146 -29.58 -5.92 12.48
N HIS A 147 -30.89 -5.99 12.74
CA HIS A 147 -31.79 -6.79 11.91
C HIS A 147 -31.94 -6.22 10.48
N CYS A 148 -31.94 -4.89 10.33
CA CYS A 148 -31.96 -4.25 9.02
C CYS A 148 -30.71 -4.62 8.20
N SER A 149 -29.54 -4.63 8.85
CA SER A 149 -28.27 -5.06 8.23
C SER A 149 -28.35 -6.43 7.60
N GLU A 150 -29.03 -7.38 8.26
CA GLU A 150 -29.19 -8.74 7.77
C GLU A 150 -30.11 -8.82 6.55
N ILE A 151 -31.27 -8.16 6.60
CA ILE A 151 -32.25 -8.23 5.50
C ILE A 151 -31.85 -7.39 4.28
N ALA A 152 -31.11 -6.30 4.49
CA ALA A 152 -30.60 -5.42 3.43
C ALA A 152 -29.19 -5.78 2.96
N LYS A 153 -28.59 -6.85 3.52
CA LYS A 153 -27.22 -7.31 3.25
C LYS A 153 -26.86 -7.31 1.76
N LYS A 154 -27.71 -7.89 0.91
CA LYS A 154 -27.44 -8.01 -0.53
C LYS A 154 -27.35 -6.64 -1.22
N GLU A 155 -28.18 -5.68 -0.83
CA GLU A 155 -28.13 -4.32 -1.38
C GLU A 155 -26.85 -3.60 -0.93
N PHE A 156 -26.49 -3.75 0.35
CA PHE A 156 -25.24 -3.19 0.89
C PHE A 156 -24.00 -3.78 0.23
N GLU A 157 -23.96 -5.08 -0.03
CA GLU A 157 -22.91 -5.74 -0.81
C GLU A 157 -22.84 -5.16 -2.23
N GLY A 158 -23.98 -4.89 -2.86
CA GLY A 158 -24.05 -4.22 -4.16
C GLY A 158 -23.42 -2.83 -4.16
N CYS A 159 -23.69 -2.02 -3.13
CA CYS A 159 -23.07 -0.71 -2.95
C CYS A 159 -21.54 -0.83 -2.70
N ALA A 160 -21.14 -1.74 -1.81
CA ALA A 160 -19.73 -1.96 -1.44
C ALA A 160 -18.88 -2.45 -2.60
N ASN A 161 -19.44 -3.31 -3.47
CA ASN A 161 -18.72 -3.85 -4.62
C ASN A 161 -18.34 -2.76 -5.62
N ARG A 162 -19.22 -1.77 -5.87
CA ARG A 162 -18.89 -0.64 -6.74
C ARG A 162 -17.72 0.18 -6.19
N TYR A 163 -17.72 0.45 -4.88
CA TYR A 163 -16.58 1.11 -4.22
C TYR A 163 -15.29 0.26 -4.34
N LYS A 164 -15.38 -1.04 -4.10
CA LYS A 164 -14.24 -1.97 -4.20
C LYS A 164 -13.63 -1.97 -5.60
N GLU A 165 -14.46 -1.98 -6.64
CA GLU A 165 -14.03 -1.92 -8.03
C GLU A 165 -13.20 -0.66 -8.28
N THR A 166 -13.69 0.52 -7.88
CA THR A 166 -12.92 1.78 -7.95
C THR A 166 -11.54 1.64 -7.30
N MET A 167 -11.46 1.07 -6.10
CA MET A 167 -10.19 0.90 -5.39
C MET A 167 -9.21 -0.05 -6.08
N VAL A 168 -9.70 -1.02 -6.87
CA VAL A 168 -8.86 -1.91 -7.68
C VAL A 168 -8.29 -1.18 -8.88
N PHE A 169 -9.09 -0.37 -9.58
CA PHE A 169 -8.64 0.39 -10.76
C PHE A 169 -7.54 1.42 -10.43
N LEU A 170 -7.52 1.93 -9.21
CA LEU A 170 -6.52 2.92 -8.76
C LEU A 170 -5.20 2.30 -8.29
N LYS A 171 -5.07 0.96 -8.25
CA LYS A 171 -3.80 0.32 -7.88
C LYS A 171 -2.76 0.57 -8.98
N PRO A 172 -1.58 1.14 -8.66
CA PRO A 172 -0.55 1.39 -9.66
C PRO A 172 -0.07 0.05 -10.25
N ASN A 173 -0.38 -0.17 -11.52
CA ASN A 173 0.01 -1.38 -12.23
C ASN A 173 1.47 -1.24 -12.68
N LYS A 174 2.38 -2.07 -12.17
CA LYS A 174 3.81 -2.02 -12.51
C LYS A 174 4.11 -2.33 -14.00
N ASN A 175 3.12 -2.77 -14.77
CA ASN A 175 3.27 -3.27 -16.14
C ASN A 175 2.49 -2.47 -17.20
N GLN A 176 1.92 -1.30 -16.88
CA GLN A 176 1.22 -0.47 -17.86
C GLN A 176 2.08 0.74 -18.25
N GLU A 177 2.78 0.64 -19.38
CA GLU A 177 3.52 1.75 -20.02
C GLU A 177 2.60 2.84 -20.63
N ASN A 178 1.27 2.68 -20.56
CA ASN A 178 0.29 3.56 -21.20
C ASN A 178 -0.78 4.10 -20.23
N HIS A 179 -0.50 4.26 -18.94
CA HIS A 179 -1.40 5.06 -18.11
C HIS A 179 -1.19 6.53 -18.48
N GLU A 180 -2.21 7.15 -19.08
CA GLU A 180 -2.37 8.61 -19.09
C GLU A 180 -2.04 9.14 -17.69
N ASN A 181 -1.38 10.29 -17.61
CA ASN A 181 -0.90 10.90 -16.37
C ASN A 181 -2.07 11.30 -15.46
N ILE A 182 -2.77 10.33 -14.87
CA ILE A 182 -3.80 10.56 -13.87
C ILE A 182 -3.11 11.17 -12.66
N THR A 183 -3.49 12.38 -12.33
CA THR A 183 -2.89 13.12 -11.23
C THR A 183 -3.31 12.52 -9.90
N LEU A 184 -2.47 12.65 -8.87
CA LEU A 184 -2.82 12.26 -7.49
C LEU A 184 -4.16 12.88 -7.05
N ASN A 185 -4.45 14.10 -7.52
CA ASN A 185 -5.67 14.81 -7.20
C ASN A 185 -6.92 14.17 -7.84
N GLU A 186 -6.80 13.67 -9.07
CA GLU A 186 -7.89 12.91 -9.73
C GLU A 186 -8.14 11.57 -9.02
N ASN A 187 -7.09 10.87 -8.58
CA ASN A 187 -7.25 9.65 -7.79
C ASN A 187 -7.98 9.94 -6.46
N ILE A 188 -7.60 11.01 -5.76
CA ILE A 188 -8.26 11.42 -4.51
C ILE A 188 -9.73 11.75 -4.80
N LYS A 189 -10.01 12.55 -5.83
CA LYS A 189 -11.38 12.89 -6.26
C LYS A 189 -12.20 11.61 -6.51
N THR A 190 -11.69 10.69 -7.31
CA THR A 190 -12.37 9.43 -7.62
C THR A 190 -12.67 8.60 -6.37
N ILE A 191 -11.71 8.47 -5.45
CA ILE A 191 -11.91 7.77 -4.16
C ILE A 191 -13.03 8.44 -3.35
N CYS A 192 -12.95 9.76 -3.18
CA CYS A 192 -13.90 10.49 -2.35
C CYS A 192 -15.32 10.47 -2.92
N CYS A 193 -15.45 10.54 -4.24
CA CYS A 193 -16.75 10.45 -4.90
C CYS A 193 -17.36 9.05 -4.82
N SER A 194 -16.55 7.99 -4.95
CA SER A 194 -17.04 6.63 -4.73
C SER A 194 -17.41 6.37 -3.26
N ILE A 195 -16.78 7.05 -2.29
CA ILE A 195 -17.21 7.01 -0.89
C ILE A 195 -18.59 7.66 -0.73
N ASN A 196 -18.82 8.83 -1.32
CA ASN A 196 -20.13 9.49 -1.28
C ASN A 196 -21.22 8.61 -1.91
N GLU A 197 -20.95 8.02 -3.09
CA GLU A 197 -21.88 7.11 -3.75
C GLU A 197 -22.23 5.89 -2.90
N LEU A 198 -21.24 5.33 -2.20
CA LEU A 198 -21.43 4.21 -1.28
C LEU A 198 -22.34 4.59 -0.10
N VAL A 199 -22.14 5.77 0.48
CA VAL A 199 -22.98 6.30 1.57
C VAL A 199 -24.42 6.47 1.09
N ASP A 200 -24.62 7.15 -0.04
CA ASP A 200 -25.94 7.44 -0.59
C ASP A 200 -26.69 6.15 -1.00
N CYS A 201 -26.00 5.23 -1.67
CA CYS A 201 -26.55 3.93 -2.04
C CYS A 201 -27.02 3.12 -0.82
N SER A 202 -26.21 3.12 0.24
CA SER A 202 -26.53 2.37 1.46
C SER A 202 -27.69 3.02 2.22
N GLU A 203 -27.73 4.35 2.34
CA GLU A 203 -28.86 5.07 2.92
C GLU A 203 -30.16 4.77 2.15
N ASP A 204 -30.12 4.81 0.82
CA ASP A 204 -31.27 4.52 -0.03
C ASP A 204 -31.76 3.08 0.08
N ALA A 205 -30.85 2.11 0.15
CA ALA A 205 -31.19 0.71 0.35
C ALA A 205 -31.89 0.51 1.71
N ALA A 206 -31.32 1.04 2.78
CA ALA A 206 -31.90 0.99 4.12
C ALA A 206 -33.27 1.68 4.18
N ARG A 207 -33.42 2.84 3.51
CA ARG A 207 -34.68 3.57 3.43
C ARG A 207 -35.79 2.76 2.79
N LYS A 208 -35.48 2.07 1.69
CA LYS A 208 -36.44 1.24 0.94
C LYS A 208 -36.85 -0.02 1.71
N ILE A 209 -35.92 -0.64 2.43
CA ILE A 209 -36.13 -1.94 3.08
C ILE A 209 -36.64 -1.80 4.52
N CYS A 210 -36.08 -0.87 5.28
CA CYS A 210 -36.24 -0.77 6.74
C CYS A 210 -36.87 0.55 7.20
N GLY A 211 -36.94 1.56 6.33
CA GLY A 211 -37.54 2.86 6.62
C GLY A 211 -36.53 3.94 7.02
N HIS A 212 -37.06 5.11 7.36
CA HIS A 212 -36.28 6.35 7.48
C HIS A 212 -35.27 6.34 8.63
N ASP A 213 -35.63 5.79 9.80
CA ASP A 213 -34.73 5.79 10.96
C ASP A 213 -33.51 4.91 10.73
N ALA A 214 -33.71 3.73 10.12
CA ALA A 214 -32.64 2.85 9.70
C ALA A 214 -31.76 3.52 8.63
N ALA A 215 -32.36 4.20 7.66
CA ALA A 215 -31.62 4.94 6.63
C ALA A 215 -30.66 5.98 7.22
N LYS A 216 -31.17 6.79 8.15
CA LYS A 216 -30.37 7.82 8.82
C LYS A 216 -29.17 7.21 9.55
N PHE A 217 -29.40 6.11 10.28
CA PHE A 217 -28.34 5.42 10.98
C PHE A 217 -27.35 4.74 10.01
N THR A 218 -27.83 4.09 8.95
CA THR A 218 -26.99 3.48 7.91
C THR A 218 -26.07 4.53 7.27
N ARG A 219 -26.59 5.72 6.98
CA ARG A 219 -25.77 6.82 6.47
C ARG A 219 -24.63 7.16 7.43
N GLU A 220 -24.93 7.38 8.71
CA GLU A 220 -23.92 7.69 9.73
C GLU A 220 -22.89 6.56 9.87
N LEU A 221 -23.35 5.31 9.85
CA LEU A 221 -22.51 4.14 9.98
C LEU A 221 -21.55 3.99 8.80
N VAL A 222 -22.05 4.07 7.57
CA VAL A 222 -21.24 3.94 6.35
C VAL A 222 -20.31 5.15 6.19
N ASP A 223 -20.76 6.36 6.53
CA ASP A 223 -19.93 7.56 6.52
C ASP A 223 -18.76 7.46 7.52
N LYS A 224 -19.04 7.15 8.79
CA LYS A 224 -18.01 6.97 9.82
C LYS A 224 -16.98 5.92 9.40
N TYR A 225 -17.43 4.86 8.76
CA TYR A 225 -16.58 3.79 8.29
C TYR A 225 -15.71 4.22 7.11
N ALA A 226 -16.33 4.66 6.02
CA ALA A 226 -15.68 4.96 4.75
C ALA A 226 -14.72 6.14 4.87
N ASN A 227 -15.07 7.13 5.69
CA ASN A 227 -14.24 8.30 5.95
C ASN A 227 -13.21 8.09 7.07
N SER A 228 -13.22 6.94 7.76
CA SER A 228 -12.35 6.71 8.92
C SER A 228 -10.85 6.91 8.66
N LEU A 229 -10.40 6.62 7.44
CA LEU A 229 -9.01 6.80 6.97
C LEU A 229 -8.83 7.93 5.95
N THR A 230 -9.90 8.34 5.28
CA THR A 230 -9.86 9.29 4.15
C THR A 230 -10.40 10.67 4.49
N LYS A 231 -10.97 10.87 5.69
CA LYS A 231 -11.61 12.14 6.11
C LYS A 231 -10.77 13.38 5.79
N ILE A 232 -9.47 13.35 6.06
CA ILE A 232 -8.55 14.48 5.81
C ILE A 232 -8.43 14.80 4.32
N TYR A 233 -8.55 13.80 3.45
CA TYR A 233 -8.41 13.94 2.00
C TYR A 233 -9.75 14.19 1.30
N CYS A 234 -10.85 13.76 1.90
CA CYS A 234 -12.18 13.87 1.31
C CYS A 234 -13.03 15.03 1.85
N GLU A 235 -12.55 15.78 2.84
CA GLU A 235 -13.30 16.85 3.50
C GLU A 235 -13.88 17.89 2.51
N ASP A 236 -13.12 18.27 1.49
CA ASP A 236 -13.58 19.22 0.47
C ASP A 236 -14.68 18.62 -0.42
N PHE A 237 -14.56 17.34 -0.79
CA PHE A 237 -15.53 16.62 -1.63
C PHE A 237 -16.83 16.28 -0.89
N THR A 238 -16.79 16.15 0.44
CA THR A 238 -17.99 16.01 1.27
C THR A 238 -18.77 17.32 1.36
N ARG A 239 -18.09 18.46 1.37
CA ARG A 239 -18.71 19.79 1.45
C ARG A 239 -19.26 20.29 0.11
N HIS A 240 -18.67 19.83 -0.98
CA HIS A 240 -19.01 20.24 -2.35
C HIS A 240 -19.27 19.02 -3.26
N PRO A 241 -20.44 18.36 -3.14
CA PRO A 241 -20.79 17.19 -3.95
C PRO A 241 -20.77 17.45 -5.45
N GLU A 242 -20.94 18.71 -5.87
CA GLU A 242 -20.81 19.17 -7.25
C GLU A 242 -19.42 18.87 -7.85
N MET A 243 -18.37 18.79 -7.03
CA MET A 243 -17.04 18.43 -7.51
C MET A 243 -16.94 16.99 -8.00
N CYS A 244 -17.90 16.13 -7.60
CA CYS A 244 -18.03 14.77 -8.11
C CYS A 244 -18.77 14.69 -9.46
N HIS A 245 -19.35 15.79 -9.93
CA HIS A 245 -20.15 15.81 -11.16
C HIS A 245 -19.40 16.13 -12.46
N ASP A 246 -18.06 16.24 -12.43
CA ASP A 246 -17.28 16.33 -13.67
C ASP A 246 -16.75 14.94 -14.08
N GLY A 247 -17.46 14.30 -15.01
CA GLY A 247 -16.86 13.39 -16.00
C GLY A 247 -16.70 11.91 -15.65
N LEU A 248 -17.79 11.22 -15.28
CA LEU A 248 -17.95 9.78 -15.50
C LEU A 248 -19.27 9.55 -16.25
N SER A 249 -19.31 10.02 -17.50
CA SER A 249 -20.29 9.56 -18.48
C SER A 249 -19.58 8.59 -19.40
N ASP A 250 -19.48 7.33 -18.99
CA ASP A 250 -19.25 6.22 -19.93
C ASP A 250 -20.56 5.43 -20.06
N ASP A 251 -21.59 6.11 -20.56
CA ASP A 251 -22.67 5.43 -21.28
C ASP A 251 -22.13 5.08 -22.66
N GLY A 252 -21.56 3.89 -22.77
CA GLY A 252 -21.29 3.25 -24.03
C GLY A 252 -22.59 2.92 -24.76
N VAL A 253 -23.15 3.88 -25.51
CA VAL A 253 -23.81 3.68 -26.82
C VAL A 253 -23.71 5.00 -27.59
N SER A 254 -22.63 5.18 -28.36
CA SER A 254 -22.58 6.24 -29.36
C SER A 254 -23.37 5.81 -30.59
N ARG A 255 -24.65 6.13 -30.59
CA ARG A 255 -25.50 6.11 -31.80
C ARG A 255 -25.93 7.54 -32.11
N TYR A 256 -24.97 8.39 -32.48
CA TYR A 256 -25.25 9.64 -33.18
C TYR A 256 -24.68 9.59 -34.59
N GLN A 257 -25.55 9.15 -35.49
CA GLN A 257 -25.33 9.10 -36.92
C GLN A 257 -25.39 10.53 -37.51
N SER A 258 -24.38 10.86 -38.33
CA SER A 258 -24.34 11.93 -39.35
C SER A 258 -24.28 13.38 -38.84
N GLN A 259 -23.37 14.26 -39.30
CA GLN A 259 -23.37 14.83 -40.67
C GLN A 259 -22.05 15.58 -41.00
N LEU A 260 -20.88 15.24 -40.43
CA LEU A 260 -19.63 16.00 -40.70
C LEU A 260 -18.42 15.18 -41.18
N GLY A 261 -18.59 13.86 -41.36
CA GLY A 261 -17.53 12.94 -41.81
C GLY A 261 -17.57 12.57 -43.30
N ARG A 262 -18.33 13.26 -44.15
CA ARG A 262 -18.42 12.95 -45.61
C ARG A 262 -17.76 13.98 -46.52
N ALA A 263 -17.16 15.06 -45.98
CA ALA A 263 -16.44 16.04 -46.79
C ALA A 263 -14.91 15.82 -46.85
N VAL A 264 -14.33 15.10 -45.88
CA VAL A 264 -12.86 14.95 -45.80
C VAL A 264 -12.34 13.75 -46.60
N VAL A 265 -13.16 12.72 -46.82
CA VAL A 265 -12.76 11.52 -47.59
C VAL A 265 -12.72 11.77 -49.12
N PHE A 266 -13.39 12.82 -49.61
CA PHE A 266 -13.31 13.18 -51.05
C PHE A 266 -12.12 14.08 -51.41
N ILE A 267 -11.41 14.67 -50.44
CA ILE A 267 -10.27 15.56 -50.73
C ILE A 267 -8.93 14.79 -50.75
N ILE A 268 -8.80 13.69 -50.01
CA ILE A 268 -7.53 12.93 -49.97
C ILE A 268 -7.34 12.03 -51.20
N SER A 269 -8.43 11.61 -51.86
CA SER A 269 -8.36 10.81 -53.11
C SER A 269 -8.01 11.63 -54.35
N GLY A 270 -8.18 12.97 -54.31
CA GLY A 270 -7.86 13.87 -55.43
C GLY A 270 -6.40 14.32 -55.49
N VAL A 271 -5.70 14.36 -54.34
CA VAL A 271 -4.30 14.81 -54.27
C VAL A 271 -3.32 13.71 -54.68
N VAL A 272 -3.66 12.43 -54.49
CA VAL A 272 -2.81 11.30 -54.92
C VAL A 272 -2.87 11.06 -56.44
N ALA A 273 -3.95 11.48 -57.11
CA ALA A 273 -4.05 11.38 -58.57
C ALA A 273 -3.34 12.52 -59.33
N ALA A 274 -3.02 13.65 -58.67
CA ALA A 274 -2.40 14.81 -59.31
C ALA A 274 -0.86 14.84 -59.24
N LEU A 275 -0.23 14.01 -58.40
CA LEU A 275 1.24 13.98 -58.25
C LEU A 275 1.91 12.72 -58.86
N GLY A 276 1.14 11.79 -59.42
CA GLY A 276 1.64 10.56 -60.04
C GLY A 276 1.99 10.64 -61.54
N ALA A 277 1.87 11.82 -62.17
CA ALA A 277 2.00 11.96 -63.61
C ALA A 277 3.02 13.03 -64.05
N GLN A 278 4.22 13.09 -63.46
CA GLN A 278 5.31 13.96 -63.98
C GLN A 278 6.74 13.47 -63.66
N ILE A 279 7.00 12.16 -63.49
CA ILE A 279 8.39 11.64 -63.52
C ILE A 279 8.45 10.36 -64.36
N ARG A 280 8.47 10.56 -65.68
CA ARG A 280 8.93 9.60 -66.68
C ARG A 280 9.93 10.35 -67.55
N ILE A 281 11.05 9.69 -67.91
CA ILE A 281 12.12 10.14 -68.83
C ILE A 281 13.15 11.03 -68.09
N ARG A 282 14.44 10.67 -67.98
CA ARG A 282 15.36 10.08 -68.96
C ARG A 282 16.48 9.31 -68.26
#